data_AF-A0AAF5RTU8-F1
#
_entry.id   AF-A0AAF5RTU8-F1
#
_cell.length_a   1.000
_cell.length_b   1.000
_cell.length_c   1.000
_cell.angle_alpha   90.00
_cell.angle_beta   90.00
_cell.angle_gamma   90.00
#
_symmetry.space_group_name_H-M   'P 1'
#
loop_
_entity.id
_entity.type
_entity.pdbx_description
1 polymer ?
#
loop_
_entity_poly.entity_id
_entity_poly.type
_entity_poly.pdbx_seq_one_letter_code
_entity_poly.pdbx_strand_id
1 'polypeptide(L)'
;MTKVKARDLRGKKKEELTKQLDEQKTELASLQVSKVVGGGASKLSKIRTVRKNIARILTVINQTQKQELRKFYKVEKSLISATIHTKLLPHILDYKHLANQ
;
A
#
# COMPACT_ATOMS: atom_id res chain seq x y z
N MET A 1 10.47 7.92 13.75
CA MET A 1 9.42 8.05 12.73
C MET A 1 8.13 8.54 13.33
N THR A 2 7.63 9.65 12.78
CA THR A 2 6.32 10.20 13.13
C THR A 2 5.21 9.41 12.45
N LYS A 3 3.99 9.51 12.99
CA LYS A 3 2.81 8.88 12.42
C LYS A 3 2.45 9.60 11.11
N VAL A 4 2.52 8.88 9.99
CA VAL A 4 2.09 9.41 8.69
C VAL A 4 0.57 9.59 8.69
N LYS A 5 0.08 10.78 8.36
CA LYS A 5 -1.36 11.07 8.27
C LYS A 5 -1.82 10.84 6.84
N ALA A 6 -2.99 10.20 6.68
CA ALA A 6 -3.54 9.87 5.36
C ALA A 6 -3.85 11.10 4.51
N ARG A 7 -4.20 12.23 5.16
CA ARG A 7 -4.45 13.50 4.47
C ARG A 7 -3.22 14.02 3.71
N ASP A 8 -2.02 13.77 4.23
CA ASP A 8 -0.76 14.24 3.62
C ASP A 8 -0.32 13.32 2.46
N LEU A 9 -0.94 12.13 2.34
CA LEU A 9 -0.69 11.16 1.27
C LEU A 9 -1.66 11.32 0.10
N ARG A 10 -2.88 11.76 0.38
CA ARG A 10 -3.92 12.03 -0.63
C ARG A 10 -3.58 13.33 -1.35
N GLY A 11 -2.98 13.22 -2.53
CA GLY A 11 -2.52 14.36 -3.33
C GLY A 11 -1.10 14.19 -3.87
N LYS A 12 -0.35 13.22 -3.34
CA LYS A 12 0.97 12.83 -3.88
C LYS A 12 0.82 11.95 -5.11
N LYS A 13 1.84 11.97 -5.97
CA LYS A 13 1.93 11.08 -7.13
C LYS A 13 2.19 9.64 -6.70
N LYS A 14 1.77 8.68 -7.53
CA LYS A 14 1.95 7.24 -7.27
C LYS A 14 3.42 6.88 -7.03
N GLU A 15 4.34 7.46 -7.80
CA GLU A 15 5.79 7.22 -7.69
C GLU A 15 6.38 7.67 -6.34
N GLU A 16 5.90 8.79 -5.80
CA GLU A 16 6.33 9.26 -4.49
C GLU A 16 5.80 8.35 -3.39
N LEU A 17 4.56 7.89 -3.51
CA LEU A 17 3.96 6.95 -2.57
C LEU A 17 4.68 5.58 -2.59
N THR A 18 5.12 5.10 -3.76
CA THR A 18 5.91 3.86 -3.86
C THR A 18 7.30 4.02 -3.28
N LYS A 19 7.98 5.15 -3.50
CA LYS A 19 9.28 5.44 -2.85
C LYS A 19 9.14 5.44 -1.32
N GLN A 20 8.15 6.16 -0.78
CA GLN A 20 7.87 6.19 0.65
C GLN A 20 7.47 4.81 1.22
N LEU A 21 6.83 3.96 0.42
CA LEU A 21 6.49 2.60 0.81
C LEU A 21 7.76 1.76 1.00
N ASP A 22 8.70 1.85 0.07
CA ASP A 22 9.90 1.02 0.09
C ASP A 22 10.87 1.45 1.18
N GLU A 23 11.01 2.75 1.43
CA GLU A 23 11.72 3.29 2.60
C GLU A 23 11.17 2.75 3.93
N GLN A 24 9.85 2.62 4.05
CA GLN A 24 9.25 2.08 5.28
C GLN A 24 9.40 0.56 5.41
N LYS A 25 9.46 -0.17 4.30
CA LYS A 25 9.74 -1.61 4.31
C LYS A 25 11.18 -1.90 4.72
N THR A 26 12.15 -1.14 4.20
CA THR A 26 13.56 -1.30 4.58
C THR A 26 13.77 -0.97 6.05
N GLU A 27 13.14 0.08 6.56
CA GLU A 27 13.17 0.40 7.99
C GLU A 27 12.53 -0.71 8.84
N LEU A 28 11.38 -1.27 8.40
CA LEU A 28 10.75 -2.39 9.09
C LEU A 28 11.67 -3.62 9.18
N ALA A 29 12.35 -3.96 8.08
CA ALA A 29 13.30 -5.08 8.04
C ALA A 29 14.45 -4.86 9.04
N SER A 30 15.03 -3.65 9.06
CA SER A 30 16.07 -3.28 10.04
C SER A 30 15.60 -3.40 11.50
N LEU A 31 14.37 -2.96 11.77
CA LEU A 31 13.78 -3.06 13.11
C LEU A 31 13.45 -4.51 13.51
N GLN A 32 13.11 -5.38 12.56
CA GLN A 32 12.87 -6.81 12.81
C GLN A 32 14.18 -7.54 13.16
N VAL A 33 15.28 -7.23 12.48
CA VAL A 33 16.61 -7.75 12.88
C VAL A 33 16.97 -7.27 14.28
N SER A 34 16.79 -5.97 14.54
CA SER A 34 17.04 -5.39 15.87
C SER A 34 16.21 -6.05 16.97
N LYS A 35 14.99 -6.52 16.67
CA LYS A 35 14.15 -7.27 17.61
C LYS A 35 14.79 -8.62 17.97
N VAL A 36 15.31 -9.35 16.99
CA VAL A 36 15.91 -10.69 17.20
C VAL A 36 17.21 -10.59 18.01
N VAL A 37 18.01 -9.55 17.77
CA VAL A 37 19.28 -9.31 18.48
C VAL A 37 19.07 -8.78 19.91
N GLY A 38 17.83 -8.50 20.33
CA GLY A 38 17.54 -7.96 21.66
C GLY A 38 17.75 -6.44 21.79
N GLY A 39 17.51 -5.69 20.71
CA GLY A 39 17.68 -4.24 20.69
C GLY A 39 16.75 -3.48 21.65
N GLY A 40 17.16 -2.27 22.05
CA GLY A 40 16.48 -1.47 23.07
C GLY A 40 15.02 -1.12 22.78
N ALA A 41 14.22 -0.97 23.84
CA ALA A 41 12.77 -0.77 23.81
C ALA A 41 12.31 0.42 22.94
N SER A 42 13.12 1.49 22.87
CA SER A 42 12.83 2.67 22.03
C SER A 42 12.81 2.34 20.53
N LYS A 43 13.64 1.40 20.06
CA LYS A 43 13.60 0.91 18.67
C LYS A 43 12.40 -0.02 18.45
N LEU A 44 12.09 -0.89 19.41
CA LEU A 44 10.97 -1.85 19.31
C LEU A 44 9.61 -1.15 19.24
N SER A 45 9.42 -0.07 19.99
CA SER A 45 8.19 0.74 19.96
C SER A 45 7.85 1.29 18.56
N LYS A 46 8.87 1.52 17.72
CA LYS A 46 8.71 2.06 16.36
C LYS A 46 8.10 1.03 15.39
N ILE A 47 8.24 -0.27 15.65
CA ILE A 47 7.74 -1.36 14.78
C ILE A 47 6.23 -1.18 14.52
N ARG A 48 5.45 -0.92 15.57
CA ARG A 48 4.01 -0.72 15.44
C ARG A 48 3.68 0.48 14.57
N THR A 49 4.40 1.59 14.75
CA THR A 49 4.20 2.82 13.99
C THR A 49 4.53 2.62 12.51
N VAL A 50 5.66 1.99 12.20
CA VAL A 50 6.11 1.71 10.82
C VAL A 50 5.12 0.78 10.11
N ARG A 51 4.68 -0.32 10.75
CA ARG A 51 3.65 -1.22 10.18
C ARG A 51 2.34 -0.49 9.85
N LYS A 52 1.90 0.41 10.72
CA LYS A 52 0.69 1.20 10.50
C LYS A 52 0.89 2.28 9.44
N ASN A 53 2.09 2.81 9.26
CA ASN A 53 2.40 3.74 8.18
C ASN A 53 2.34 3.03 6.82
N ILE A 54 2.96 1.84 6.67
CA ILE A 54 2.90 1.01 5.45
C ILE A 54 1.45 0.73 5.05
N ALA A 55 0.63 0.29 6.01
CA ALA A 55 -0.78 0.00 5.77
C ALA A 55 -1.55 1.23 5.25
N ARG A 56 -1.25 2.43 5.77
CA ARG A 56 -1.90 3.68 5.30
C ARG A 56 -1.50 4.04 3.88
N ILE A 57 -0.22 3.90 3.52
CA ILE A 57 0.27 4.18 2.17
C ILE A 57 -0.40 3.25 1.16
N LEU A 58 -0.39 1.93 1.43
CA LEU A 58 -1.07 0.94 0.59
C LEU A 58 -2.58 1.22 0.45
N THR A 59 -3.22 1.62 1.54
CA THR A 59 -4.65 1.97 1.51
C THR A 59 -4.94 3.14 0.57
N VAL A 60 -4.11 4.19 0.59
CA VAL A 60 -4.29 5.34 -0.30
C VAL A 60 -4.07 4.96 -1.76
N ILE A 61 -3.02 4.19 -2.06
CA ILE A 61 -2.75 3.68 -3.42
C ILE A 61 -3.93 2.85 -3.95
N ASN A 62 -4.45 1.93 -3.13
CA ASN A 62 -5.58 1.09 -3.52
C ASN A 62 -6.88 1.90 -3.68
N GLN A 63 -7.07 2.95 -2.86
CA GLN A 63 -8.21 3.85 -2.98
C GLN A 63 -8.17 4.63 -4.31
N THR A 64 -7.04 5.19 -4.70
CA THR A 64 -6.91 5.94 -5.96
C THR A 64 -7.10 5.03 -7.17
N GLN A 65 -6.46 3.85 -7.18
CA GLN A 65 -6.65 2.85 -8.24
C GLN A 65 -8.12 2.42 -8.38
N LYS A 66 -8.79 2.11 -7.27
CA LYS A 66 -10.21 1.72 -7.29
C LYS A 66 -11.11 2.85 -7.78
N GLN A 67 -10.78 4.11 -7.48
CA GLN A 67 -11.53 5.26 -7.97
C GLN A 67 -11.32 5.49 -9.47
N GLU A 68 -10.11 5.33 -9.98
CA GLU A 68 -9.79 5.40 -11.41
C GLU A 68 -10.53 4.32 -12.20
N LEU A 69 -10.48 3.06 -11.74
CA LEU A 69 -11.23 1.95 -12.34
C LEU A 69 -12.74 2.24 -12.34
N ARG A 70 -13.30 2.77 -11.24
CA ARG A 70 -14.72 3.14 -11.16
C ARG A 70 -15.11 4.24 -12.14
N LYS A 71 -14.22 5.19 -12.45
CA LYS A 71 -14.46 6.22 -13.47
C LYS A 71 -14.45 5.60 -14.86
N PHE A 72 -13.49 4.72 -15.14
CA PHE A 72 -13.36 4.01 -16.42
C PHE A 72 -14.58 3.13 -16.72
N TYR A 73 -15.03 2.31 -15.76
CA TYR A 73 -16.16 1.38 -15.96
C TYR A 73 -17.55 1.98 -15.71
N LYS A 74 -17.68 3.28 -15.38
CA LYS A 74 -18.98 3.92 -15.05
C LYS A 74 -19.96 3.97 -16.23
N VAL A 75 -19.48 3.75 -17.45
CA VAL A 75 -20.27 3.78 -18.70
C VAL A 75 -21.10 2.49 -18.90
N GLU A 76 -20.63 1.33 -18.45
CA GLU A 76 -21.35 0.04 -18.56
C GLU A 76 -22.10 -0.29 -17.25
N LYS A 77 -23.15 0.45 -16.95
CA LYS A 77 -23.89 0.36 -15.68
C LYS A 77 -24.52 -1.02 -15.40
N SER A 78 -24.58 -1.94 -16.36
CA SER A 78 -25.24 -3.26 -16.22
C SER A 78 -24.31 -4.40 -15.74
N LEU A 79 -22.99 -4.33 -15.92
CA LEU A 79 -22.08 -5.45 -15.62
C LEU A 79 -21.47 -5.38 -14.20
N ILE A 80 -21.76 -4.33 -13.43
CA ILE A 80 -20.96 -3.91 -12.26
C ILE A 80 -21.34 -4.67 -10.97
N SER A 81 -22.56 -5.21 -10.86
CA SER A 81 -23.02 -5.88 -9.63
C SER A 81 -22.39 -7.27 -9.43
N ALA A 82 -22.29 -8.08 -10.49
CA ALA A 82 -21.79 -9.46 -10.41
C ALA A 82 -20.26 -9.60 -10.62
N THR A 83 -19.62 -8.63 -11.27
CA THR A 83 -18.22 -8.74 -11.74
C THR A 83 -17.18 -8.35 -10.69
N ILE A 84 -17.54 -7.55 -9.69
CA ILE A 84 -16.60 -7.06 -8.65
C ILE A 84 -16.08 -8.21 -7.77
N HIS A 85 -16.82 -9.30 -7.59
CA HIS A 85 -16.38 -10.42 -6.75
C HIS A 85 -15.62 -11.52 -7.53
N THR A 86 -15.79 -11.62 -8.86
CA THR A 86 -15.33 -12.79 -9.63
C THR A 86 -14.29 -12.48 -10.73
N LYS A 87 -14.26 -11.28 -11.34
CA LYS A 87 -13.27 -10.94 -12.39
C LYS A 87 -12.17 -9.95 -11.98
N LEU A 88 -12.12 -9.51 -10.72
CA LEU A 88 -10.96 -8.77 -10.20
C LEU A 88 -9.78 -9.68 -9.84
N LEU A 89 -10.00 -11.00 -9.72
CA LEU A 89 -8.95 -11.97 -9.38
C LEU A 89 -7.90 -12.20 -10.50
N PRO A 90 -8.26 -12.29 -11.80
CA PRO A 90 -7.26 -12.49 -12.86
C PRO A 90 -6.39 -11.25 -13.09
N HIS A 91 -6.99 -10.06 -13.15
CA HIS A 91 -6.24 -8.82 -13.44
C HIS A 91 -5.35 -8.34 -12.27
N ILE A 92 -5.65 -8.72 -11.03
CA ILE A 92 -4.75 -8.49 -9.88
C ILE A 92 -3.55 -9.45 -9.90
N LEU A 93 -3.69 -10.63 -10.53
CA LEU A 93 -2.60 -11.62 -10.67
C LEU A 93 -1.64 -11.26 -11.83
N ASP A 94 -2.12 -10.62 -12.90
CA ASP A 94 -1.29 -10.26 -14.06
C ASP A 94 -0.31 -9.11 -13.81
N TYR A 95 -0.57 -8.23 -12.84
CA TYR A 95 0.39 -7.16 -12.46
C TYR A 95 1.66 -7.70 -11.78
N LYS A 96 1.74 -8.99 -11.40
CA LYS A 96 2.96 -9.59 -10.86
C LYS A 96 3.97 -9.99 -11.95
N HIS A 97 3.54 -10.19 -13.20
CA HIS A 97 4.44 -10.59 -14.29
C HIS A 97 5.09 -9.42 -15.03
N LEU A 98 4.54 -8.21 -14.90
CA LEU A 98 5.09 -7.00 -15.53
C LEU A 98 6.07 -6.20 -14.64
N ALA A 99 6.36 -6.69 -13.42
CA ALA A 99 7.30 -6.05 -12.49
C ALA A 99 8.67 -6.74 -12.41
N ASN A 100 8.91 -7.77 -13.22
CA ASN A 100 10.20 -8.45 -13.39
C ASN A 100 10.56 -8.48 -14.90
N GLN A 101 10.80 -7.31 -15.46
CA GLN A 101 11.60 -7.08 -16.67
C GLN A 101 12.38 -5.78 -16.47
#